data_AF-A0A7H0MJ44-F1
#
_entry.id   AF-A0A7H0MJ44-F1
#
_cell.length_a   1.000
_cell.length_b   1.000
_cell.length_c   1.000
_cell.angle_alpha   90.00
_cell.angle_beta   90.00
_cell.angle_gamma   90.00
#
_symmetry.space_group_name_H-M   'P 1'
#
loop_
_entity.id
_entity.type
_entity.pdbx_description
1 polymer ?
#
loop_
_entity_poly.entity_id
_entity_poly.type
_entity_poly.pdbx_seq_one_letter_code
_entity_poly.pdbx_strand_id
1 'polypeptide(L)'
;MNIEKDNLLELFKEKVTDSIYPLKMGGHIDEKAFNELLLVAEEATKLLKDDDLVPKKLLLEIYLSSLAIAGDNEYFKNEFLSEVSARLLKCFNLIIDERSVEDQRCDGPRII
;
A
#
# COMPACT_ATOMS: atom_id res chain seq x y z
N MET A 1 -5.44 -12.50 8.12
CA MET A 1 -6.73 -11.83 7.84
C MET A 1 -7.31 -12.50 6.61
N ASN A 2 -8.60 -12.88 6.59
CA ASN A 2 -9.21 -13.42 5.38
C ASN A 2 -9.77 -12.23 4.57
N ILE A 3 -9.10 -11.85 3.49
CA ILE A 3 -9.47 -10.68 2.69
C ILE A 3 -10.12 -11.18 1.39
N GLU A 4 -11.36 -10.76 1.17
CA GLU A 4 -12.08 -11.06 -0.05
C GLU A 4 -11.83 -9.97 -1.10
N LYS A 5 -11.60 -10.39 -2.34
CA LYS A 5 -11.29 -9.50 -3.48
C LYS A 5 -12.33 -8.39 -3.66
N ASP A 6 -13.62 -8.73 -3.53
CA ASP A 6 -14.73 -7.79 -3.73
C ASP A 6 -14.78 -6.68 -2.66
N ASN A 7 -14.18 -6.92 -1.50
CA ASN A 7 -14.18 -6.01 -0.36
C ASN A 7 -12.87 -5.21 -0.20
N LEU A 8 -11.88 -5.43 -1.08
CA LEU A 8 -10.55 -4.81 -0.97
C LEU A 8 -10.59 -3.28 -0.87
N LEU A 9 -11.42 -2.63 -1.69
CA LEU A 9 -11.51 -1.16 -1.70
C LEU A 9 -12.02 -0.60 -0.38
N GLU A 10 -13.11 -1.15 0.15
CA GLU A 10 -13.72 -0.64 1.37
C GLU A 10 -12.85 -0.94 2.59
N LEU A 11 -12.25 -2.14 2.64
CA LEU A 11 -11.29 -2.49 3.69
C LEU A 11 -10.05 -1.60 3.64
N PHE A 12 -9.53 -1.30 2.45
CA PHE A 12 -8.37 -0.41 2.34
C PHE A 12 -8.69 1.00 2.84
N LYS A 13 -9.86 1.56 2.47
CA LYS A 13 -10.30 2.87 2.98
C LYS A 13 -10.50 2.91 4.50
N GLU A 14 -11.02 1.83 5.07
CA GLU A 14 -11.13 1.67 6.52
C GLU A 14 -9.73 1.79 7.16
N LYS A 15 -8.74 1.04 6.63
CA LYS A 15 -7.36 1.10 7.15
C LYS A 15 -6.68 2.44 6.90
N VAL A 16 -6.99 3.13 5.81
CA VAL A 16 -6.57 4.53 5.59
C VAL A 16 -7.13 5.44 6.68
N THR A 17 -8.41 5.27 7.01
CA THR A 17 -9.06 6.06 8.07
C THR A 17 -8.44 5.77 9.43
N ASP A 18 -8.17 4.51 9.75
CA ASP A 18 -7.59 4.13 11.04
C ASP A 18 -6.13 4.58 11.22
N SER A 19 -5.38 4.76 10.13
CA SER A 19 -3.94 5.06 10.17
C SER A 19 -3.61 6.51 9.80
N ILE A 20 -4.04 6.99 8.64
CA ILE A 20 -3.66 8.30 8.10
C ILE A 20 -4.44 9.43 8.79
N TYR A 21 -5.71 9.23 9.17
CA TYR A 21 -6.46 10.32 9.82
C TYR A 21 -5.88 10.72 11.17
N PRO A 22 -5.52 9.79 12.10
CA PRO A 22 -4.84 10.15 13.34
C PRO A 22 -3.52 10.90 13.12
N LEU A 23 -2.75 10.50 12.09
CA LEU A 23 -1.53 11.20 11.69
C LEU A 23 -1.84 12.65 11.30
N LYS A 24 -2.85 12.87 10.45
CA LYS A 24 -3.22 14.21 9.97
C LYS A 24 -3.83 15.12 11.04
N MET A 25 -4.65 14.56 11.93
CA MET A 25 -5.40 15.35 12.91
C MET A 25 -4.61 15.64 14.18
N GLY A 26 -3.70 14.75 14.58
CA GLY A 26 -3.00 14.85 15.85
C GLY A 26 -1.52 14.48 15.80
N GLY A 27 -0.96 14.18 14.62
CA GLY A 27 0.42 13.73 14.48
C GLY A 27 0.68 12.36 15.12
N HIS A 28 -0.37 11.56 15.34
CA HIS A 28 -0.22 10.26 15.99
C HIS A 28 0.20 9.21 14.96
N ILE A 29 1.34 8.57 15.20
CA ILE A 29 1.84 7.46 14.40
C ILE A 29 1.47 6.16 15.13
N ASP A 30 0.44 5.48 14.65
CA ASP A 30 0.08 4.13 15.11
C ASP A 30 0.68 3.11 14.14
N GLU A 31 1.84 2.55 14.51
CA GLU A 31 2.54 1.56 13.69
C GLU A 31 1.68 0.32 13.41
N LYS A 32 0.80 -0.08 14.33
CA LYS A 32 -0.08 -1.22 14.12
C LYS A 32 -1.09 -0.92 13.02
N ALA A 33 -1.73 0.25 13.07
CA ALA A 33 -2.68 0.67 12.04
C ALA A 33 -2.03 0.78 10.65
N PHE A 34 -0.82 1.34 10.57
CA PHE A 34 -0.06 1.40 9.31
C PHE A 34 0.37 0.02 8.80
N ASN A 35 0.77 -0.89 9.68
CA ASN A 35 1.08 -2.26 9.29
C ASN A 35 -0.16 -3.00 8.77
N GLU A 36 -1.33 -2.79 9.39
CA GLU A 36 -2.60 -3.34 8.87
C GLU A 36 -2.95 -2.78 7.48
N LEU A 37 -2.76 -1.47 7.25
CA LEU A 37 -2.90 -0.86 5.93
C LEU A 37 -1.99 -1.51 4.89
N LEU A 38 -0.72 -1.71 5.24
CA LEU A 38 0.25 -2.38 4.37
C LEU A 38 -0.17 -3.82 4.05
N LEU A 39 -0.61 -4.59 5.05
CA LEU A 39 -1.07 -5.96 4.83
C LEU A 39 -2.23 -6.03 3.82
N VAL A 40 -3.17 -5.09 3.86
CA VAL A 40 -4.26 -5.03 2.87
C VAL A 40 -3.71 -4.72 1.47
N ALA A 41 -2.76 -3.78 1.34
CA ALA A 41 -2.13 -3.46 0.05
C ALA A 41 -1.35 -4.64 -0.53
N GLU A 42 -0.58 -5.33 0.31
CA GLU A 42 0.21 -6.49 -0.07
C GLU A 42 -0.67 -7.65 -0.52
N GLU A 43 -1.78 -7.90 0.19
CA GLU A 43 -2.75 -8.93 -0.21
C GLU A 43 -3.47 -8.56 -1.50
N ALA A 44 -3.75 -7.27 -1.75
CA ALA A 44 -4.27 -6.80 -3.03
C ALA A 44 -3.34 -7.18 -4.19
N THR A 45 -2.01 -7.10 -4.01
CA THR A 45 -1.05 -7.53 -5.05
C THR A 45 -1.15 -9.01 -5.40
N LYS A 46 -1.55 -9.87 -4.45
CA LYS A 46 -1.73 -11.30 -4.67
C LYS A 46 -3.05 -11.58 -5.37
N LEU A 47 -4.13 -11.00 -4.86
CA LEU A 47 -5.49 -11.24 -5.35
C LEU A 47 -5.75 -10.67 -6.75
N LEU A 48 -4.98 -9.68 -7.16
CA LEU A 48 -5.13 -8.99 -8.45
C LEU A 48 -4.07 -9.38 -9.49
N LYS A 49 -3.12 -10.26 -9.15
CA LYS A 49 -1.99 -10.60 -10.01
C LYS A 49 -2.39 -11.07 -11.40
N ASP A 50 -3.37 -11.98 -11.47
CA ASP A 50 -3.85 -12.60 -12.72
C ASP A 50 -5.23 -12.06 -13.12
N ASP A 51 -5.58 -10.85 -12.66
CA ASP A 51 -6.89 -10.26 -12.88
C ASP A 51 -6.86 -9.26 -14.04
N ASP A 52 -7.61 -9.57 -15.11
CA ASP A 52 -7.72 -8.71 -16.29
C ASP A 52 -8.30 -7.32 -15.96
N LEU A 53 -9.03 -7.18 -14.84
CA LEU A 53 -9.76 -5.96 -14.48
C LEU A 53 -9.39 -5.44 -13.09
N VAL A 54 -8.23 -4.78 -13.00
CA VAL A 54 -7.83 -4.10 -11.76
C VAL A 54 -8.80 -2.95 -11.41
N PRO A 55 -9.36 -2.90 -10.18
CA PRO A 55 -10.24 -1.82 -9.77
C PRO A 55 -9.50 -0.47 -9.68
N LYS A 56 -9.75 0.43 -10.66
CA LYS A 56 -9.09 1.75 -10.74
C LYS A 56 -9.18 2.58 -9.45
N LYS A 57 -10.29 2.50 -8.73
CA LYS A 57 -10.49 3.22 -7.47
C LYS A 57 -9.55 2.72 -6.37
N LEU A 58 -9.31 1.40 -6.30
CA LEU A 58 -8.39 0.82 -5.33
C LEU A 58 -6.95 1.23 -5.64
N LEU A 59 -6.52 1.13 -6.90
CA LEU A 59 -5.21 1.61 -7.33
C LEU A 59 -4.98 3.08 -6.98
N LEU A 60 -5.98 3.92 -7.26
CA LEU A 60 -5.91 5.35 -6.93
C LEU A 60 -5.77 5.57 -5.41
N GLU A 61 -6.53 4.84 -4.60
CA GLU A 61 -6.48 4.98 -3.14
C GLU A 61 -5.11 4.57 -2.57
N ILE A 62 -4.53 3.46 -3.07
CA ILE A 62 -3.19 3.01 -2.68
C ILE A 62 -2.13 4.07 -3.03
N TYR A 63 -2.20 4.61 -4.25
CA TYR A 63 -1.27 5.65 -4.71
C TYR A 63 -1.38 6.93 -3.89
N LEU A 64 -2.60 7.44 -3.69
CA LEU A 64 -2.83 8.67 -2.94
C LEU A 64 -2.44 8.51 -1.46
N SER A 65 -2.69 7.35 -0.86
CA SER A 65 -2.27 7.05 0.50
C SER A 65 -0.75 7.06 0.65
N SER A 66 -0.03 6.47 -0.31
CA SER A 66 1.43 6.54 -0.36
C SER A 66 1.94 7.98 -0.40
N LEU A 67 1.40 8.81 -1.30
CA LEU A 67 1.79 10.21 -1.43
C LEU A 67 1.44 11.05 -0.20
N ALA A 68 0.27 10.82 0.39
CA ALA A 68 -0.16 11.51 1.60
C ALA A 68 0.81 11.25 2.75
N ILE A 69 1.19 9.99 2.98
CA ILE A 69 2.15 9.62 4.03
C ILE A 69 3.52 10.22 3.73
N ALA A 70 3.99 10.14 2.48
CA ALA A 70 5.28 10.72 2.10
C ALA A 70 5.32 12.24 2.33
N GLY A 71 4.25 12.95 1.94
CA GLY A 71 4.11 14.40 2.14
C GLY A 71 4.05 14.78 3.62
N ASP A 72 3.25 14.06 4.42
CA ASP A 72 3.20 14.29 5.87
C ASP A 72 4.59 14.02 6.51
N ASN A 73 5.32 13.02 6.02
CA ASN A 73 6.63 12.65 6.54
C ASN A 73 7.74 13.68 6.28
N GLU A 74 7.58 14.61 5.32
CA GLU A 74 8.51 15.74 5.17
C GLU A 74 8.60 16.59 6.45
N TYR A 75 7.50 16.66 7.20
CA TYR A 75 7.41 17.34 8.48
C TYR A 75 7.88 16.45 9.64
N PHE A 76 7.36 15.22 9.74
CA PHE A 76 7.65 14.32 10.87
C PHE A 76 9.07 13.74 10.85
N LYS A 77 9.69 13.60 9.66
CA LYS A 77 11.04 13.03 9.47
C LYS A 77 11.20 11.67 10.16
N ASN A 78 10.19 10.82 10.00
CA ASN A 78 10.10 9.52 10.63
C ASN A 78 10.44 8.41 9.61
N GLU A 79 11.40 7.55 9.96
CA GLU A 79 11.87 6.47 9.07
C GLU A 79 10.77 5.44 8.77
N PHE A 80 9.95 5.10 9.76
CA PHE A 80 8.84 4.16 9.59
C PHE A 80 7.82 4.68 8.57
N LEU A 81 7.42 5.95 8.63
CA LEU A 81 6.52 6.55 7.62
C LEU A 81 7.17 6.57 6.21
N SER A 82 8.49 6.75 6.14
CA SER A 82 9.23 6.65 4.88
C SER A 82 9.16 5.23 4.31
N GLU A 83 9.28 4.20 5.15
CA GLU A 83 9.15 2.80 4.73
C GLU A 83 7.73 2.49 4.28
N VAL A 84 6.72 2.89 5.05
CA VAL A 84 5.31 2.63 4.75
C VAL A 84 4.91 3.25 3.41
N SER A 85 5.24 4.52 3.17
CA SER A 85 4.94 5.19 1.90
C SER A 85 5.60 4.50 0.71
N ALA A 86 6.88 4.11 0.83
CA ALA A 86 7.61 3.38 -0.20
C ALA A 86 7.02 2.00 -0.48
N ARG A 87 6.59 1.27 0.56
CA ARG A 87 5.96 -0.05 0.42
C ARG A 87 4.57 0.03 -0.22
N LEU A 88 3.76 1.02 0.11
CA LEU A 88 2.48 1.25 -0.58
C LEU A 88 2.70 1.57 -2.07
N LEU A 89 3.68 2.42 -2.39
CA LEU A 89 4.02 2.73 -3.78
C LEU A 89 4.52 1.49 -4.53
N LYS A 90 5.31 0.64 -3.85
CA LYS A 90 5.74 -0.65 -4.40
C LYS A 90 4.53 -1.54 -4.71
N CYS A 91 3.54 -1.63 -3.81
CA CYS A 91 2.33 -2.41 -4.04
C CYS A 91 1.53 -1.89 -5.24
N PHE A 92 1.37 -0.57 -5.37
CA PHE A 92 0.76 0.04 -6.54
C PHE A 92 1.45 -0.38 -7.85
N ASN A 93 2.78 -0.29 -7.91
CA ASN A 93 3.54 -0.68 -9.10
C ASN A 93 3.41 -2.18 -9.38
N LEU A 94 3.45 -3.03 -8.34
CA LEU A 94 3.30 -4.47 -8.48
C LEU A 94 1.93 -4.84 -9.08
N ILE A 95 0.84 -4.22 -8.61
CA ILE A 95 -0.50 -4.46 -9.17
C ILE A 95 -0.56 -4.07 -10.65
N ILE A 96 0.04 -2.94 -11.03
CA ILE A 96 0.09 -2.50 -12.44
C ILE A 96 0.91 -3.46 -13.30
N ASP A 97 1.99 -3.99 -12.74
CA ASP A 97 2.88 -4.92 -13.42
C ASP A 97 2.38 -6.37 -13.41
N GLU A 98 1.16 -6.64 -12.93
CA GLU A 98 0.59 -7.99 -12.79
C GLU A 98 1.50 -8.91 -11.94
N ARG A 99 2.08 -8.33 -10.88
CA ARG A 99 3.02 -8.97 -9.96
C ARG A 99 2.54 -8.91 -8.51
N SER A 100 3.01 -9.87 -7.73
CA SER A 100 2.77 -9.98 -6.30
C SER A 100 4.03 -9.65 -5.49
N VAL A 101 3.84 -9.24 -4.23
CA VAL A 101 4.95 -9.12 -3.27
C VAL A 101 5.69 -10.43 -3.01
N GLU A 102 5.04 -11.57 -3.28
CA GLU A 102 5.61 -12.92 -3.14
C GLU A 102 6.39 -13.36 -4.39
N ASP A 103 6.30 -12.63 -5.50
CA ASP A 103 7.06 -12.95 -6.69
C ASP A 103 8.54 -12.79 -6.38
N GLN A 104 9.28 -13.90 -6.49
CA GLN A 104 10.73 -13.86 -6.40
C GLN A 104 11.24 -12.84 -7.41
N ARG A 105 11.97 -11.83 -6.92
CA ARG A 105 12.82 -11.03 -7.79
C ARG A 105 13.83 -12.00 -8.41
N CYS A 106 13.57 -12.46 -9.61
CA CYS A 106 14.62 -12.91 -10.50
C CYS A 106 15.45 -11.67 -10.87
N ASP A 107 16.27 -11.20 -9.93
CA ASP A 107 17.39 -10.29 -10.19
C ASP A 107 18.50 -11.09 -10.89
N GLY A 108 18.14 -11.82 -11.96
CA GLY A 108 19.10 -12.33 -12.92
C GLY A 108 19.85 -11.13 -13.50
N PRO A 109 21.17 -11.22 -13.70
CA PRO A 109 21.96 -10.09 -14.17
C PRO A 109 21.35 -9.53 -15.46
N ARG A 110 21.04 -8.22 -15.47
CA ARG A 110 20.73 -7.51 -16.71
C ARG A 110 21.99 -7.52 -17.57
N ILE A 111 22.00 -8.37 -18.60
CA ILE A 111 22.98 -8.27 -19.68
C ILE A 111 22.49 -7.13 -20.58
N ILE A 112 23.20 -5.99 -20.56
CA ILE A 112 23.07 -4.88 -21.50
C ILE A 112 23.99 -5.15 -22.68
#